data_AF-A0A1H6Q1U3-F1
#
_entry.id   AF-A0A1H6Q1U3-F1
#
_cell.length_a   1.000
_cell.length_b   1.000
_cell.length_c   1.000
_cell.angle_alpha   90.00
_cell.angle_beta   90.00
_cell.angle_gamma   90.00
#
_symmetry.space_group_name_H-M   'P 1'
#
loop_
_entity.id
_entity.type
_entity.pdbx_description
1 polymer ?
#
loop_
_entity_poly.entity_id
_entity_poly.type
_entity_poly.pdbx_seq_one_letter_code
_entity_poly.pdbx_strand_id
1 'polypeptide(L)' 'MGKTKTSKTNYALPGQPMTDEEVKSMVLETQQGNFHSMQDLKQKIAEWKSKFVR' A
#
# COMPACT_ATOMS: atom_id res chain seq x y z
N MET A 1 5.95 -0.39 -19.39
CA MET A 1 6.49 0.43 -18.30
C MET A 1 5.36 1.28 -17.72
N GLY A 2 4.72 0.81 -16.64
CA GLY A 2 3.57 1.50 -16.04
C GLY A 2 4.04 2.68 -15.20
N LYS A 3 3.53 3.88 -15.50
CA LYS A 3 3.82 5.10 -14.74
C LYS A 3 3.27 4.94 -13.32
N THR A 4 4.13 4.72 -12.33
CA THR A 4 3.72 4.78 -10.92
C THR A 4 3.32 6.21 -10.61
N LYS A 5 2.03 6.43 -10.33
CA LYS A 5 1.53 7.69 -9.77
C LYS A 5 2.22 7.87 -8.41
N THR A 6 3.27 8.66 -8.36
CA THR A 6 3.86 9.12 -7.09
C THR A 6 2.83 10.03 -6.42
N SER A 7 2.07 9.49 -5.46
CA SER A 7 1.39 10.35 -4.49
C SER A 7 2.48 11.11 -3.74
N LYS A 8 2.37 12.45 -3.72
CA LYS A 8 3.36 13.34 -3.10
C LYS A 8 3.33 13.29 -1.56
N THR A 9 2.37 12.58 -0.98
CA THR A 9 2.13 12.55 0.47
C THR A 9 2.89 11.39 1.10
N ASN A 10 4.05 11.71 1.68
CA ASN A 10 4.84 10.77 2.48
C ASN A 10 4.44 10.91 3.96
N TYR A 11 3.48 10.08 4.40
CA TYR A 11 2.97 10.07 5.78
C TYR A 11 3.96 9.55 6.84
N ALA A 12 5.15 9.08 6.41
CA ALA A 12 6.20 8.62 7.32
C ALA A 12 7.20 9.75 7.70
N LEU A 13 7.03 10.96 7.17
CA LEU A 13 7.86 12.11 7.54
C LEU A 13 7.24 12.87 8.72
N PRO A 14 7.95 13.04 9.84
CA PRO A 14 7.45 13.83 10.97
C PRO A 14 7.30 15.31 10.55
N GLY A 15 6.14 15.91 10.80
CA GLY A 15 5.91 17.35 10.61
C GLY A 15 4.57 17.76 10.00
N GLN A 16 3.83 16.83 9.39
CA GLN A 16 2.47 17.07 8.89
C GLN A 16 1.56 15.91 9.31
N PRO A 17 0.89 16.01 10.47
CA PRO A 17 -0.09 15.02 10.86
C PRO A 17 -1.25 15.02 9.86
N MET A 18 -1.76 13.83 9.56
CA MET A 18 -2.93 13.63 8.73
C MET A 18 -4.15 14.30 9.39
N THR A 19 -4.97 14.98 8.59
CA THR A 19 -6.22 15.58 9.05
C THR A 19 -7.31 14.53 9.26
N ASP A 20 -8.31 14.83 10.08
CA ASP A 20 -9.43 13.91 10.36
C ASP A 20 -10.18 13.48 9.08
N GLU A 21 -10.25 14.35 8.08
CA GLU A 21 -10.90 14.08 6.79
C GLU A 21 -10.09 13.10 5.93
N GLU A 22 -8.77 13.22 5.96
CA GLU A 22 -7.86 12.30 5.28
C GLU A 22 -7.88 10.91 5.94
N VAL A 23 -7.94 10.85 7.28
CA VAL A 23 -8.10 9.58 8.00
C VAL A 23 -9.42 8.90 7.61
N LYS A 24 -10.53 9.64 7.62
CA LYS A 24 -11.85 9.10 7.24
C LYS A 24 -11.85 8.57 5.81
N SER A 25 -11.27 9.33 4.88
CA SER A 25 -11.18 8.94 3.48
C SER A 25 -10.37 7.65 3.32
N MET A 26 -9.22 7.55 4.00
CA MET A 26 -8.38 6.36 3.97
C MET A 26 -9.10 5.12 4.54
N VAL A 27 -9.84 5.27 5.64
CA VAL A 27 -10.64 4.18 6.22
C VAL A 27 -11.70 3.71 5.24
N LEU A 28 -12.44 4.62 4.60
CA LEU A 28 -13.47 4.27 3.61
C LEU A 28 -12.87 3.54 2.40
N GLU A 29 -11.73 4.01 1.89
CA GLU A 29 -11.00 3.34 0.81
C GLU A 29 -10.56 1.93 1.21
N THR A 30 -10.06 1.75 2.44
CA THR A 30 -9.65 0.42 2.92
C THR A 30 -10.84 -0.54 3.12
N GLN A 31 -12.02 -0.03 3.49
CA GLN A 31 -13.24 -0.83 3.60
C GLN A 31 -13.75 -1.30 2.22
N GLN A 32 -13.52 -0.51 1.18
CA GLN A 32 -13.86 -0.88 -0.21
C GLN A 32 -12.78 -1.73 -0.89
N GLY A 33 -11.58 -1.78 -0.30
CA GLY A 33 -10.47 -2.56 -0.80
C GLY A 33 -10.72 -4.07 -0.66
N ASN A 34 -10.30 -4.84 -1.66
CA ASN A 34 -10.29 -6.29 -1.55
C ASN A 34 -9.30 -6.71 -0.45
N PHE A 35 -9.81 -7.36 0.59
CA PHE A 35 -8.95 -7.94 1.61
C PHE A 35 -8.20 -9.13 1.01
N HIS A 36 -6.89 -8.99 0.84
CA HIS A 36 -6.05 -10.09 0.40
C HIS A 36 -5.80 -11.05 1.56
N SER A 37 -5.94 -12.34 1.29
CA SER A 37 -5.67 -13.36 2.29
C SER A 37 -4.18 -13.41 2.64
N MET A 38 -3.85 -13.97 3.80
CA MET A 38 -2.45 -14.26 4.16
C MET A 38 -1.76 -15.18 3.14
N GLN A 39 -2.54 -15.98 2.41
CA GLN A 39 -2.03 -16.86 1.36
C GLN A 39 -1.62 -16.05 0.12
N ASP A 40 -2.43 -15.08 -0.30
CA ASP A 40 -2.10 -14.17 -1.41
C ASP A 40 -0.81 -13.39 -1.12
N LEU A 41 -0.64 -12.96 0.13
CA LEU A 41 0.58 -12.29 0.58
C LEU A 41 1.80 -13.23 0.46
N LYS A 42 1.70 -14.46 0.96
CA LYS A 42 2.79 -15.45 0.86
C LYS A 42 3.16 -15.75 -0.58
N GLN A 43 2.18 -15.87 -1.47
CA GLN A 43 2.41 -16.10 -2.89
C GLN A 43 3.15 -14.92 -3.53
N LYS A 44 2.69 -13.68 -3.32
CA LYS A 44 3.38 -12.49 -3.85
C LYS A 44 4.81 -12.36 -3.32
N ILE A 45 5.04 -12.70 -2.05
CA ILE A 45 6.40 -12.70 -1.47
C ILE A 45 7.27 -13.77 -2.14
N ALA A 46 6.74 -14.96 -2.39
CA ALA A 46 7.46 -16.03 -3.08
C ALA A 46 7.82 -15.64 -4.53
N GLU A 47 6.85 -15.07 -5.27
CA GLU A 47 7.05 -14.52 -6.62
C GLU A 47 8.06 -13.37 -6.65
N TRP A 48 8.08 -12.54 -5.61
CA TRP A 48 9.08 -11.48 -5.50
C TRP A 48 10.46 -12.08 -5.27
N LYS A 49 10.60 -13.00 -4.30
CA LYS A 49 11.88 -13.67 -4.01
C LYS A 49 12.42 -14.42 -5.21
N SER A 50 11.59 -15.12 -5.98
CA SER A 50 12.04 -15.90 -7.13
C SER A 50 12.67 -15.05 -8.24
N LYS A 51 12.28 -13.77 -8.36
CA LYS A 51 12.91 -12.83 -9.31
C LYS A 51 14.35 -12.46 -8.95
N PHE A 52 14.79 -12.71 -7.71
CA PHE A 52 16.13 -12.41 -7.22
C PHE A 52 16.97 -13.66 -6.93
N VAL A 53 16.40 -14.85 -7.08
CA VAL A 53 17.17 -16.11 -7.07
C VAL A 53 17.80 -16.25 -8.45
N ARG A 54 19.10 -16.01 -8.52
CA ARG A 54 19.97 -16.18 -9.69
C ARG A 54 20.27 -17.65 -9.95
#